data_AF-A0A023FID2-F1
#
_entry.id   AF-A0A023FID2-F1
#
_cell.length_a   1.000
_cell.length_b   1.000
_cell.length_c   1.000
_cell.angle_alpha   90.00
_cell.angle_beta   90.00
_cell.angle_gamma   90.00
#
_symmetry.space_group_name_H-M   'P 1'
#
loop_
_entity.id
_entity.type
_entity.pdbx_description
1 polymer ?
#
loop_
_entity_poly.entity_id
_entity_poly.type
_entity_poly.pdbx_seq_one_letter_code
_entity_poly.pdbx_strand_id
1 'polypeptide(L)'
;GAPTLQALSDPQAALHRTLVGQLEQLRAGPPPVTPHVQEKPPAEPAQDSVQTTIKVASLEERIKKLENLVGSDPQKLSMLTSHTSGTCLTDVAQLLSSRLHLLESSHLDQVEARLSLLLQKMQQCAEKKSALEELDKTGKVNELYELLKKADAMGNSLNQVVERLVCLQGVHEHALQFSKAVSQLDLVQQHLSLALKSNEKNLTEVGTRNLPSTTETTQNTANPR
;
A
#
# COMPACT_ATOMS: atom_id res chain seq x y z
N GLY A 1 -71.39 19.95 60.56
CA GLY A 1 -70.30 20.21 61.53
C GLY A 1 -68.96 20.19 60.83
N ALA A 2 -68.62 21.27 60.14
CA ALA A 2 -67.31 21.52 59.52
C ALA A 2 -66.85 23.00 59.56
N PRO A 3 -67.70 24.05 59.79
CA PRO A 3 -67.17 25.42 59.83
C PRO A 3 -66.70 25.88 61.22
N THR A 4 -66.98 25.12 62.29
CA THR A 4 -66.69 25.56 63.67
C THR A 4 -65.27 25.25 64.16
N LEU A 5 -64.55 24.29 63.55
CA LEU A 5 -63.15 24.01 63.91
C LEU A 5 -62.15 24.93 63.20
N GLN A 6 -62.52 25.49 62.05
CA GLN A 6 -61.68 26.43 61.31
C GLN A 6 -61.82 27.89 61.81
N ALA A 7 -62.90 28.19 62.55
CA ALA A 7 -63.13 29.49 63.16
C ALA A 7 -62.33 29.73 64.47
N LEU A 8 -61.68 28.70 65.02
CA LEU A 8 -60.80 28.80 66.20
C LEU A 8 -59.32 29.01 65.84
N SER A 9 -58.89 28.68 64.62
CA SER A 9 -57.48 28.80 64.19
C SER A 9 -57.15 30.15 63.54
N ASP A 10 -58.15 30.95 63.19
CA ASP A 10 -57.94 32.25 62.56
C ASP A 10 -58.97 33.28 63.06
N PRO A 11 -58.73 33.93 64.22
CA PRO A 11 -59.59 34.99 64.73
C PRO A 11 -59.68 36.17 63.75
N GLN A 12 -58.70 36.31 62.85
CA GLN A 12 -58.60 37.40 61.89
C GLN A 12 -59.54 37.19 60.70
N ALA A 13 -59.69 35.95 60.22
CA ALA A 13 -60.65 35.61 59.17
C ALA A 13 -62.12 35.75 59.62
N ALA A 14 -62.42 35.45 60.89
CA ALA A 14 -63.74 35.67 61.46
C ALA A 14 -64.07 37.17 61.57
N LEU A 15 -63.11 37.98 62.08
CA LEU A 15 -63.24 39.43 62.13
C LEU A 15 -63.42 40.04 60.74
N HIS A 16 -62.65 39.60 59.74
CA HIS A 16 -62.77 40.10 58.37
C HIS A 16 -64.16 39.85 57.78
N ARG A 17 -64.75 38.66 58.01
CA ARG A 17 -66.13 38.38 57.57
C ARG A 17 -67.17 39.24 58.30
N THR A 18 -66.99 39.47 59.61
CA THR A 18 -67.87 40.37 60.37
C THR A 18 -67.76 41.81 59.89
N LEU A 19 -66.56 42.31 59.61
CA LEU A 19 -66.30 43.67 59.14
C LEU A 19 -66.86 43.89 57.73
N VAL A 20 -66.66 42.93 56.83
CA VAL A 20 -67.25 42.96 55.47
C VAL A 20 -68.78 42.94 55.55
N GLY A 21 -69.37 42.11 56.43
CA GLY A 21 -70.82 42.10 56.64
C GLY A 21 -71.37 43.40 57.25
N GLN A 22 -70.61 44.05 58.13
CA GLN A 22 -70.97 45.36 58.69
C GLN A 22 -70.87 46.49 57.64
N LEU A 23 -69.89 46.44 56.74
CA LEU A 23 -69.76 47.39 55.62
C LEU A 23 -70.88 47.23 54.60
N GLU A 24 -71.36 46.00 54.34
CA GLU A 24 -72.53 45.76 53.48
C GLU A 24 -73.84 46.27 54.12
N GLN A 25 -73.99 46.15 55.45
CA GLN A 25 -75.15 46.70 56.17
C GLN A 25 -75.16 48.24 56.21
N LEU A 26 -73.98 48.87 56.33
CA LEU A 26 -73.84 50.33 56.26
C LEU A 26 -74.06 50.89 54.85
N ARG A 27 -73.98 50.05 53.80
CA ARG A 27 -74.27 50.43 52.41
C ARG A 27 -75.77 50.46 52.07
N ALA A 28 -76.65 49.92 52.92
CA ALA A 28 -78.07 49.68 52.59
C ALA A 28 -79.11 50.57 53.31
N GLY A 29 -78.74 51.74 53.88
CA GLY A 29 -79.71 52.68 54.50
C GLY A 29 -79.41 54.17 54.22
N PRO A 30 -80.42 55.08 54.15
CA PRO A 30 -80.34 56.39 53.48
C PRO A 30 -79.83 57.57 54.36
N PRO A 31 -79.48 58.75 53.77
CA PRO A 31 -78.67 59.84 54.37
C PRO A 31 -79.53 60.87 55.15
N PRO A 32 -79.00 61.95 55.82
CA PRO A 32 -77.63 62.53 55.95
C PRO A 32 -77.14 62.50 57.44
N VAL A 33 -75.96 62.91 57.91
CA VAL A 33 -75.19 64.18 57.83
C VAL A 33 -73.76 63.89 58.38
N THR A 34 -72.74 64.51 57.79
CA THR A 34 -71.31 64.56 58.23
C THR A 34 -71.12 64.95 59.71
N PRO A 35 -70.02 64.58 60.42
CA PRO A 35 -68.63 64.65 59.92
C PRO A 35 -67.65 63.53 60.31
N HIS A 36 -66.73 63.28 59.36
CA HIS A 36 -65.31 63.00 59.54
C HIS A 36 -64.87 61.80 60.40
N VAL A 37 -64.65 60.65 59.74
CA VAL A 37 -63.71 59.61 60.19
C VAL A 37 -62.62 59.50 59.14
N GLN A 38 -61.39 59.79 59.57
CA GLN A 38 -60.18 59.74 58.77
C GLN A 38 -59.66 58.30 58.81
N GLU A 39 -60.14 57.46 57.90
CA GLU A 39 -59.67 56.09 57.72
C GLU A 39 -58.35 56.13 56.93
N LYS A 40 -57.24 55.99 57.66
CA LYS A 40 -55.88 55.88 57.11
C LYS A 40 -55.74 54.51 56.44
N PRO A 41 -55.47 54.40 55.13
CA PRO A 41 -55.28 53.11 54.50
C PRO A 41 -54.00 52.43 55.04
N PRO A 42 -54.01 51.10 55.24
CA PRO A 42 -52.81 50.37 55.66
C PRO A 42 -51.79 50.37 54.51
N ALA A 43 -50.54 50.62 54.88
CA ALA A 43 -49.40 50.70 53.98
C ALA A 43 -49.25 49.42 53.16
N GLU A 44 -49.02 49.64 51.88
CA GLU A 44 -48.95 48.69 50.78
C GLU A 44 -47.86 47.62 50.96
N PRO A 45 -47.97 46.45 50.30
CA PRO A 45 -46.90 45.46 50.08
C PRO A 45 -45.72 45.99 49.21
N ALA A 46 -45.51 47.31 49.18
CA ALA A 46 -44.60 48.00 48.27
C ALA A 46 -43.11 47.94 48.69
N GLN A 47 -42.79 47.71 49.97
CA GLN A 47 -41.39 47.68 50.41
C GLN A 47 -40.65 46.42 49.96
N ASP A 48 -41.31 45.26 49.96
CA ASP A 48 -40.71 44.00 49.49
C ASP A 48 -40.58 43.97 47.95
N SER A 49 -41.51 44.60 47.23
CA SER A 49 -41.39 44.76 45.78
C SER A 49 -40.23 45.69 45.42
N VAL A 50 -40.02 46.79 46.16
CA VAL A 50 -38.88 47.69 45.93
C VAL A 50 -37.53 47.01 46.19
N GLN A 51 -37.39 46.21 47.26
CA GLN A 51 -36.15 45.48 47.53
C GLN A 51 -35.85 44.40 46.47
N THR A 52 -36.88 43.74 45.95
CA THR A 52 -36.70 42.78 44.83
C THR A 52 -36.31 43.51 43.54
N THR A 53 -36.88 44.68 43.25
CA THR A 53 -36.49 45.52 42.11
C THR A 53 -35.02 45.95 42.16
N ILE A 54 -34.52 46.37 43.34
CA ILE A 54 -33.10 46.77 43.48
C ILE A 54 -32.16 45.59 43.21
N LYS A 55 -32.49 44.39 43.70
CA LYS A 55 -31.70 43.18 43.45
C LYS A 55 -31.72 42.79 41.97
N VAL A 56 -32.87 42.89 41.32
CA VAL A 56 -33.00 42.63 39.87
C VAL A 56 -32.17 43.63 39.07
N ALA A 57 -32.25 44.94 39.38
CA ALA A 57 -31.44 45.96 38.70
C ALA A 57 -29.93 45.72 38.87
N SER A 58 -29.48 45.30 40.06
CA SER A 58 -28.08 44.94 40.30
C SER A 58 -27.64 43.71 39.50
N LEU A 59 -28.50 42.70 39.38
CA LEU A 59 -28.26 41.52 38.56
C LEU A 59 -28.21 41.86 37.07
N GLU A 60 -29.11 42.71 36.58
CA GLU A 60 -29.12 43.19 35.20
C GLU A 60 -27.83 43.96 34.86
N GLU A 61 -27.37 44.85 35.75
CA GLU A 61 -26.12 45.56 35.56
C GLU A 61 -24.92 44.60 35.47
N ARG A 62 -24.92 43.57 36.31
CA ARG A 62 -23.85 42.56 36.32
C ARG A 62 -23.89 41.65 35.09
N ILE A 63 -25.08 41.25 34.65
CA ILE A 63 -25.28 40.49 33.41
C ILE A 63 -24.79 41.32 32.22
N LYS A 64 -25.18 42.59 32.13
CA LYS A 64 -24.74 43.51 31.09
C LYS A 64 -23.21 43.67 31.03
N LYS A 65 -22.54 43.69 32.20
CA LYS A 65 -21.06 43.68 32.26
C LYS A 65 -20.48 42.39 31.70
N LEU A 66 -21.05 41.23 32.05
CA LEU A 66 -20.60 39.93 31.53
C LEU A 66 -20.84 39.78 30.03
N GLU A 67 -21.98 40.26 29.52
CA GLU A 67 -22.30 40.27 28.09
C GLU A 67 -21.35 41.18 27.30
N ASN A 68 -20.99 42.33 27.85
CA ASN A 68 -20.00 43.22 27.24
C ASN A 68 -18.60 42.59 27.20
N LEU A 69 -18.23 41.79 28.22
CA LEU A 69 -16.93 41.10 28.30
C LEU A 69 -16.84 39.90 27.36
N VAL A 70 -17.87 39.07 27.29
CA VAL A 70 -17.91 37.87 26.41
C VAL A 70 -18.22 38.26 24.96
N GLY A 71 -18.88 39.40 24.76
CA GLY A 71 -19.41 39.85 23.48
C GLY A 71 -20.76 39.18 23.19
N SER A 72 -21.72 39.99 22.74
CA SER A 72 -23.08 39.56 22.42
C SER A 72 -23.30 39.25 20.94
N ASP A 73 -22.22 39.23 20.13
CA ASP A 73 -22.29 38.96 18.70
C ASP A 73 -22.23 37.43 18.41
N PRO A 74 -23.37 36.81 18.03
CA PRO A 74 -23.43 35.37 17.80
C PRO A 74 -22.59 34.91 16.59
N GLN A 75 -22.30 35.80 15.63
CA GLN A 75 -21.45 35.45 14.48
C GLN A 75 -19.99 35.28 14.91
N LYS A 76 -19.48 36.16 15.78
CA LYS A 76 -18.10 36.08 16.29
C LYS A 76 -17.90 34.87 17.21
N LEU A 77 -18.89 34.58 18.06
CA LEU A 77 -18.86 33.38 18.89
C LEU A 77 -18.90 32.11 18.03
N SER A 78 -19.77 32.06 17.02
CA SER A 78 -19.84 30.95 16.05
C SER A 78 -18.51 30.75 15.32
N MET A 79 -17.84 31.83 14.90
CA MET A 79 -16.51 31.75 14.29
C MET A 79 -15.45 31.17 15.24
N LEU A 80 -15.43 31.59 16.51
CA LEU A 80 -14.50 31.06 17.51
C LEU A 80 -14.76 29.58 17.83
N THR A 81 -16.03 29.18 17.89
CA THR A 81 -16.44 27.79 18.17
C THR A 81 -16.45 26.90 16.92
N SER A 82 -16.20 27.44 15.73
CA SER A 82 -16.25 26.67 14.47
C SER A 82 -15.27 25.49 14.46
N HIS A 83 -14.13 25.65 15.13
CA HIS A 83 -13.11 24.61 15.28
C HIS A 83 -13.33 23.68 16.48
N THR A 84 -14.38 23.93 17.27
CA THR A 84 -14.65 23.28 18.55
C THR A 84 -16.13 22.96 18.65
N SER A 85 -16.58 21.83 18.07
CA SER A 85 -17.86 21.11 18.26
C SER A 85 -19.17 21.91 18.54
N GLY A 86 -19.22 23.23 18.35
CA GLY A 86 -20.22 24.12 18.95
C GLY A 86 -20.16 24.28 20.48
N THR A 87 -19.14 23.79 21.19
CA THR A 87 -19.15 23.70 22.66
C THR A 87 -18.21 24.74 23.28
N CYS A 88 -18.80 25.73 23.94
CA CYS A 88 -18.22 26.65 24.94
C CYS A 88 -16.86 27.35 24.66
N LEU A 89 -16.73 28.60 25.13
CA LEU A 89 -15.49 29.38 24.97
C LEU A 89 -14.27 28.75 25.69
N THR A 90 -14.51 27.95 26.73
CA THR A 90 -13.44 27.28 27.48
C THR A 90 -12.73 26.19 26.67
N ASP A 91 -13.45 25.46 25.82
CA ASP A 91 -12.85 24.44 24.95
C ASP A 91 -11.98 25.10 23.88
N VAL A 92 -12.41 26.24 23.33
CA VAL A 92 -11.62 27.06 22.39
C VAL A 92 -10.34 27.54 23.08
N ALA A 93 -10.42 28.00 24.33
CA ALA A 93 -9.27 28.43 25.11
C ALA A 93 -8.28 27.28 25.39
N GLN A 94 -8.78 26.07 25.68
CA GLN A 94 -7.93 24.88 25.85
C GLN A 94 -7.26 24.46 24.53
N LEU A 95 -7.99 24.50 23.42
CA LEU A 95 -7.43 24.22 22.09
C LEU A 95 -6.34 25.24 21.70
N LEU A 96 -6.57 26.52 21.96
CA LEU A 96 -5.55 27.56 21.73
C LEU A 96 -4.34 27.36 22.64
N SER A 97 -4.55 26.97 23.89
CA SER A 97 -3.46 26.68 24.83
C SER A 97 -2.61 25.48 24.38
N SER A 98 -3.23 24.39 23.89
CA SER A 98 -2.48 23.24 23.37
C SER A 98 -1.72 23.58 22.08
N ARG A 99 -2.30 24.40 21.20
CA ARG A 99 -1.61 24.94 20.03
C ARG A 99 -0.46 25.88 20.42
N LEU A 100 -0.65 26.72 21.44
CA LEU A 100 0.41 27.57 21.96
C LEU A 100 1.58 26.74 22.48
N HIS A 101 1.30 25.62 23.15
CA HIS A 101 2.34 24.69 23.62
C HIS A 101 3.13 24.07 22.46
N LEU A 102 2.48 23.76 21.32
CA LEU A 102 3.18 23.32 20.11
C LEU A 102 4.09 24.40 19.49
N LEU A 103 3.79 25.68 19.75
CA LEU A 103 4.59 26.83 19.30
C LEU A 103 5.66 27.24 20.33
N GLU A 104 5.71 26.59 21.49
CA GLU A 104 6.71 26.88 22.50
C GLU A 104 8.09 26.51 21.98
N SER A 105 9.08 27.41 22.17
CA SER A 105 10.45 27.21 21.69
C SER A 105 11.03 25.86 22.12
N SER A 106 10.75 25.44 23.36
CA SER A 106 11.23 24.18 23.94
C SER A 106 10.75 22.94 23.16
N HIS A 107 9.50 22.95 22.70
CA HIS A 107 8.92 21.86 21.90
C HIS A 107 9.46 21.87 20.48
N LEU A 108 9.61 23.05 19.88
CA LEU A 108 10.22 23.20 18.56
C LEU A 108 11.69 22.74 18.55
N ASP A 109 12.48 23.10 19.56
CA ASP A 109 13.88 22.67 19.73
C ASP A 109 13.97 21.14 19.85
N GLN A 110 13.04 20.52 20.59
CA GLN A 110 12.99 19.07 20.72
C GLN A 110 12.66 18.38 19.39
N VAL A 111 11.72 18.93 18.62
CA VAL A 111 11.35 18.42 17.29
C VAL A 111 12.50 18.59 16.31
N GLU A 112 13.17 19.75 16.32
CA GLU A 112 14.35 20.01 15.49
C GLU A 112 15.47 19.02 15.81
N ALA A 113 15.79 18.79 17.08
CA ALA A 113 16.80 17.81 17.48
C ALA A 113 16.48 16.38 16.99
N ARG A 114 15.20 15.98 17.03
CA ARG A 114 14.74 14.69 16.49
C ARG A 114 14.86 14.63 14.97
N LEU A 115 14.53 15.72 14.27
CA LEU A 115 14.68 15.82 12.81
C LEU A 115 16.15 15.79 12.39
N SER A 116 17.04 16.49 13.10
CA SER A 116 18.48 16.45 12.84
C SER A 116 19.04 15.04 13.06
N LEU A 117 18.61 14.35 14.12
CA LEU A 117 18.99 12.95 14.35
C LEU A 117 18.48 12.03 13.23
N LEU A 118 17.23 12.21 12.79
CA LEU A 118 16.66 11.44 11.68
C LEU A 118 17.43 11.67 10.38
N LEU A 119 17.79 12.93 10.08
CA LEU A 119 18.62 13.28 8.93
C LEU A 119 19.99 12.59 9.00
N GLN A 120 20.64 12.61 10.15
CA GLN A 120 21.92 11.92 10.36
C GLN A 120 21.77 10.40 10.15
N LYS A 121 20.67 9.80 10.62
CA LYS A 121 20.40 8.37 10.41
C LYS A 121 20.12 8.05 8.94
N MET A 122 19.38 8.89 8.22
CA MET A 122 19.18 8.74 6.77
C MET A 122 20.49 8.82 6.00
N GLN A 123 21.36 9.78 6.34
CA GLN A 123 22.66 9.93 5.71
C GLN A 123 23.54 8.69 5.95
N GLN A 124 23.58 8.19 7.19
CA GLN A 124 24.30 6.96 7.52
C GLN A 124 23.76 5.74 6.75
N CYS A 125 22.44 5.65 6.56
CA CYS A 125 21.84 4.58 5.75
C CYS A 125 22.22 4.71 4.26
N ALA A 126 22.23 5.92 3.72
CA ALA A 126 22.64 6.17 2.33
C ALA A 126 24.11 5.79 2.11
N GLU A 127 25.00 6.17 3.03
CA GLU A 127 26.43 5.80 2.98
C GLU A 127 26.64 4.29 3.05
N LYS A 128 25.98 3.61 4.00
CA LYS A 128 26.04 2.14 4.11
C LYS A 128 25.53 1.44 2.86
N LYS A 129 24.45 1.94 2.26
CA LYS A 129 23.90 1.40 1.01
C LYS A 129 24.88 1.57 -0.15
N SER A 130 25.46 2.77 -0.29
CA SER A 130 26.46 3.03 -1.33
C SER A 130 27.70 2.14 -1.17
N ALA A 131 28.18 1.94 0.06
CA ALA A 131 29.33 1.08 0.34
C ALA A 131 29.03 -0.40 0.01
N LEU A 132 27.81 -0.86 0.29
CA LEU A 132 27.38 -2.23 -0.05
C LEU A 132 27.26 -2.43 -1.56
N GLU A 133 26.70 -1.45 -2.29
CA GLU A 133 26.62 -1.50 -3.75
C GLU A 133 28.01 -1.49 -4.39
N GLU A 134 28.95 -0.70 -3.86
CA GLU A 134 30.33 -0.67 -4.35
C GLU A 134 31.06 -2.00 -4.09
N LEU A 135 30.83 -2.61 -2.93
CA LEU A 135 31.37 -3.94 -2.61
C LEU A 135 30.82 -5.01 -3.56
N ASP A 136 29.50 -5.00 -3.83
CA ASP A 136 28.85 -5.94 -4.75
C ASP A 136 29.36 -5.75 -6.20
N LYS A 137 29.48 -4.50 -6.66
CA LYS A 137 30.08 -4.20 -7.98
C LYS A 137 31.51 -4.71 -8.07
N THR A 138 32.34 -4.41 -7.06
CA THR A 138 33.74 -4.85 -7.03
C THR A 138 33.84 -6.36 -7.01
N GLY A 139 32.98 -7.04 -6.25
CA GLY A 139 32.89 -8.50 -6.22
C GLY A 139 32.58 -9.09 -7.61
N LYS A 140 31.54 -8.56 -8.28
CA LYS A 140 31.17 -8.98 -9.64
C LYS A 140 32.28 -8.72 -10.67
N VAL A 141 32.96 -7.57 -10.57
CA VAL A 141 34.11 -7.25 -11.44
C VAL A 141 35.23 -8.27 -11.23
N ASN A 142 35.52 -8.63 -9.98
CA ASN A 142 36.54 -9.63 -9.67
C ASN A 142 36.16 -11.04 -10.18
N GLU A 143 34.89 -11.43 -10.05
CA GLU A 143 34.40 -12.69 -10.62
C GLU A 143 34.53 -12.73 -12.15
N LEU A 144 34.14 -11.65 -12.83
CA LEU A 144 34.29 -11.53 -14.28
C LEU A 144 35.77 -11.58 -14.71
N TYR A 145 36.64 -10.93 -13.94
CA TYR A 145 38.08 -10.97 -14.19
C TYR A 145 38.64 -12.39 -14.06
N GLU A 146 38.27 -13.13 -13.02
CA GLU A 146 38.69 -14.53 -12.84
C GLU A 146 38.15 -15.44 -13.94
N LEU A 147 36.90 -15.23 -14.38
CA LEU A 147 36.33 -15.98 -15.50
C LEU A 147 37.08 -15.70 -16.81
N LEU A 148 37.36 -14.42 -17.09
CA LEU A 148 38.11 -14.01 -18.27
C LEU A 148 39.53 -14.61 -18.26
N LYS A 149 40.21 -14.56 -17.12
CA LYS A 149 41.55 -15.13 -16.94
C LYS A 149 41.57 -16.64 -17.20
N LYS A 150 40.57 -17.37 -16.71
CA LYS A 150 40.40 -18.81 -17.00
C LYS A 150 40.12 -19.07 -18.47
N ALA A 151 39.28 -18.25 -19.10
CA ALA A 151 38.96 -18.36 -20.52
C ALA A 151 40.18 -18.07 -21.40
N ASP A 152 40.97 -17.07 -21.06
CA ASP A 152 42.20 -16.70 -21.77
C ASP A 152 43.24 -17.82 -21.72
N ALA A 153 43.42 -18.45 -20.54
CA ALA A 153 44.26 -19.63 -20.41
C ALA A 153 43.82 -20.80 -21.30
N MET A 154 42.50 -20.96 -21.51
CA MET A 154 41.93 -21.98 -22.38
C MET A 154 42.01 -21.62 -23.88
N GLY A 155 42.03 -20.33 -24.23
CA GLY A 155 42.03 -19.84 -25.62
C GLY A 155 43.18 -20.39 -26.45
N ASN A 156 44.39 -20.48 -25.87
CA ASN A 156 45.56 -21.05 -26.55
C ASN A 156 45.38 -22.54 -26.87
N SER A 157 44.79 -23.31 -25.94
CA SER A 157 44.53 -24.74 -26.14
C SER A 157 43.39 -24.99 -27.14
N LEU A 158 42.40 -24.10 -27.18
CA LEU A 158 41.24 -24.23 -28.06
C LEU A 158 41.65 -24.16 -29.53
N ASN A 159 42.49 -23.20 -29.92
CA ASN A 159 43.00 -23.09 -31.29
C ASN A 159 43.75 -24.36 -31.71
N GLN A 160 44.61 -24.89 -30.85
CA GLN A 160 45.36 -26.11 -31.13
C GLN A 160 44.45 -27.34 -31.28
N VAL A 161 43.39 -27.45 -30.47
CA VAL A 161 42.40 -28.54 -30.58
C VAL A 161 41.62 -28.42 -31.89
N VAL A 162 41.23 -27.21 -32.28
CA VAL A 162 40.52 -26.95 -33.55
C VAL A 162 41.40 -27.33 -34.75
N GLU A 163 42.67 -26.91 -34.77
CA GLU A 163 43.61 -27.30 -35.85
C GLU A 163 43.74 -28.83 -35.97
N ARG A 164 43.87 -29.53 -34.83
CA ARG A 164 43.94 -31.00 -34.82
C ARG A 164 42.66 -31.63 -35.35
N LEU A 165 41.48 -31.08 -35.03
CA LEU A 165 40.21 -31.55 -35.56
C LEU A 165 40.11 -31.36 -37.08
N VAL A 166 40.61 -30.24 -37.61
CA VAL A 166 40.65 -30.00 -39.06
C VAL A 166 41.62 -30.98 -39.75
N CYS A 167 42.80 -31.22 -39.18
CA CYS A 167 43.70 -32.25 -39.70
C CYS A 167 43.05 -33.65 -39.68
N LEU A 168 42.36 -33.99 -38.59
CA LEU A 168 41.66 -35.26 -38.45
C LEU A 168 40.53 -35.41 -39.47
N GLN A 169 39.82 -34.33 -39.78
CA GLN A 169 38.82 -34.31 -40.85
C GLN A 169 39.44 -34.69 -42.20
N GLY A 170 40.60 -34.13 -42.56
CA GLY A 170 41.30 -34.49 -43.79
C GLY A 170 41.73 -35.96 -43.82
N VAL A 171 42.19 -36.50 -42.70
CA VAL A 171 42.51 -37.94 -42.58
C VAL A 171 41.26 -38.80 -42.76
N HIS A 172 40.13 -38.43 -42.16
CA HIS A 172 38.86 -39.15 -42.34
C HIS A 172 38.40 -39.14 -43.79
N GLU A 173 38.55 -38.02 -44.50
CA GLU A 173 38.20 -37.94 -45.91
C GLU A 173 39.08 -38.87 -46.77
N HIS A 174 40.39 -38.89 -46.53
CA HIS A 174 41.29 -39.83 -47.20
C HIS A 174 40.96 -41.30 -46.88
N ALA A 175 40.63 -41.62 -45.63
CA ALA A 175 40.22 -42.97 -45.25
C ALA A 175 38.94 -43.41 -45.99
N LEU A 176 37.98 -42.50 -46.16
CA LEU A 176 36.75 -42.76 -46.90
C LEU A 176 37.02 -42.99 -48.40
N GLN A 177 37.87 -42.17 -49.01
CA GLN A 177 38.31 -42.36 -50.40
C GLN A 177 39.07 -43.68 -50.58
N PHE A 178 39.95 -44.02 -49.64
CA PHE A 178 40.68 -45.29 -49.63
C PHE A 178 39.73 -46.48 -49.56
N SER A 179 38.74 -46.45 -48.65
CA SER A 179 37.73 -47.51 -48.56
C SER A 179 36.99 -47.69 -49.89
N LYS A 180 36.64 -46.61 -50.57
CA LYS A 180 35.99 -46.66 -51.89
C LYS A 180 36.90 -47.28 -52.95
N ALA A 181 38.18 -46.91 -52.97
CA ALA A 181 39.16 -47.47 -53.90
C ALA A 181 39.37 -48.97 -53.67
N VAL A 182 39.41 -49.43 -52.40
CA VAL A 182 39.51 -50.85 -52.06
C VAL A 182 38.27 -51.62 -52.55
N SER A 183 37.06 -51.11 -52.36
CA SER A 183 35.85 -51.76 -52.88
C SER A 183 35.85 -51.84 -54.42
N GLN A 184 36.33 -50.81 -55.10
CA GLN A 184 36.48 -50.84 -56.57
C GLN A 184 37.52 -51.87 -57.01
N LEU A 185 38.65 -51.97 -56.31
CA LEU A 185 39.67 -52.97 -56.58
C LEU A 185 39.14 -54.39 -56.42
N ASP A 186 38.37 -54.67 -55.35
CA ASP A 186 37.73 -55.97 -55.14
C ASP A 186 36.79 -56.34 -56.29
N LEU A 187 35.98 -55.38 -56.76
CA LEU A 187 35.09 -55.59 -57.90
C LEU A 187 35.86 -55.90 -59.19
N VAL A 188 36.96 -55.19 -59.44
CA VAL A 188 37.84 -55.47 -60.60
C VAL A 188 38.50 -56.85 -60.47
N GLN A 189 38.95 -57.24 -59.28
CA GLN A 189 39.52 -58.57 -59.03
C GLN A 189 38.51 -59.69 -59.25
N GLN A 190 37.26 -59.52 -58.79
CA GLN A 190 36.18 -60.47 -59.06
C GLN A 190 35.90 -60.59 -60.57
N HIS A 191 35.82 -59.47 -61.29
CA HIS A 191 35.62 -59.47 -62.74
C HIS A 191 36.77 -60.18 -63.48
N LEU A 192 38.01 -59.91 -63.12
CA LEU A 192 39.18 -60.56 -63.71
C LEU A 192 39.20 -62.07 -63.44
N SER A 193 38.84 -62.48 -62.22
CA SER A 193 38.73 -63.91 -61.85
C SER A 193 37.66 -64.63 -62.69
N LEU A 194 36.50 -64.00 -62.89
CA LEU A 194 35.44 -64.54 -63.76
C LEU A 194 35.91 -64.62 -65.23
N ALA A 195 36.58 -63.60 -65.74
CA ALA A 195 37.12 -63.59 -67.10
C ALA A 195 38.18 -64.69 -67.30
N LEU A 196 39.08 -64.88 -66.34
CA LEU A 196 40.07 -65.95 -66.34
C LEU A 196 39.40 -67.34 -66.34
N LYS A 197 38.39 -67.55 -65.47
CA LYS A 197 37.63 -68.80 -65.43
C LYS A 197 36.87 -69.09 -66.72
N SER A 198 36.34 -68.04 -67.36
CA SER A 198 35.72 -68.15 -68.68
C SER A 198 36.73 -68.55 -69.75
N ASN A 199 37.91 -67.91 -69.76
CA ASN A 199 39.01 -68.25 -70.67
C ASN A 199 39.51 -69.68 -70.46
N GLU A 200 39.65 -70.13 -69.21
CA GLU A 200 39.99 -71.52 -68.87
C GLU A 200 38.96 -72.50 -69.43
N LYS A 201 37.66 -72.20 -69.28
CA LYS A 201 36.58 -73.00 -69.87
C LYS A 201 36.69 -73.06 -71.40
N ASN A 202 36.93 -71.93 -72.06
CA ASN A 202 37.08 -71.88 -73.51
C ASN A 202 38.31 -72.69 -73.97
N LEU A 203 39.45 -72.58 -73.28
CA LEU A 203 40.66 -73.34 -73.58
C LEU A 203 40.47 -74.85 -73.37
N THR A 204 39.80 -75.25 -72.29
CA THR A 204 39.49 -76.66 -72.03
C THR A 204 38.51 -77.22 -73.06
N GLU A 205 37.48 -76.46 -73.47
CA GLU A 205 36.57 -76.85 -74.55
C GLU A 205 37.30 -77.01 -75.89
N VAL A 206 38.21 -76.09 -76.24
CA VAL A 206 39.06 -76.23 -77.44
C VAL A 206 39.93 -77.49 -77.34
N GLY A 207 40.57 -77.72 -76.20
CA GLY A 207 41.47 -78.86 -75.99
C GLY A 207 40.77 -80.22 -75.94
N THR A 208 39.57 -80.31 -75.36
CA THR A 208 38.84 -81.58 -75.19
C THR A 208 37.80 -81.86 -76.26
N ARG A 209 37.17 -80.83 -76.82
CA ARG A 209 36.08 -81.01 -77.79
C ARG A 209 36.54 -80.82 -79.22
N ASN A 210 37.24 -79.72 -79.52
CA ASN A 210 37.51 -79.33 -80.90
C ASN A 210 38.75 -80.01 -81.49
N LEU A 211 39.83 -80.14 -80.72
CA LEU A 211 41.04 -80.83 -81.20
C LEU A 211 40.78 -82.33 -81.47
N PRO A 212 40.21 -83.11 -80.53
CA PRO A 212 39.98 -84.54 -80.75
C PRO A 212 38.97 -84.81 -81.86
N SER A 213 37.87 -84.06 -81.93
CA SER A 213 36.88 -84.21 -83.00
C SER A 213 37.43 -83.82 -84.38
N THR A 214 38.31 -82.82 -84.46
CA THR A 214 38.98 -82.48 -85.72
C THR A 214 39.94 -83.61 -86.12
N THR A 215 40.71 -84.16 -85.18
CA THR A 215 41.59 -85.31 -85.47
C THR A 215 40.81 -86.57 -85.88
N GLU A 216 39.69 -86.87 -85.23
CA GLU A 216 38.79 -87.97 -85.60
C GLU A 216 38.15 -87.73 -86.98
N THR A 217 37.75 -86.50 -87.29
CA THR A 217 37.19 -86.15 -88.60
C THR A 217 38.26 -86.25 -89.71
N THR A 218 39.49 -85.82 -89.45
CA THR A 218 40.62 -86.02 -90.38
C THR A 218 40.99 -87.48 -90.55
N GLN A 219 40.85 -88.30 -89.51
CA GLN A 219 41.10 -89.74 -89.58
C GLN A 219 39.97 -90.49 -90.33
N ASN A 220 38.71 -90.08 -90.16
CA ASN A 220 37.57 -90.60 -90.91
C ASN A 220 37.58 -90.19 -92.39
N THR A 221 38.10 -89.00 -92.72
CA THR A 221 38.25 -88.54 -94.11
C THR A 221 39.49 -89.13 -94.80
N ALA A 222 40.52 -89.50 -94.04
CA ALA A 222 41.70 -90.20 -94.56
C ALA A 222 41.52 -91.72 -94.77
N ASN A 223 40.43 -92.32 -94.26
CA ASN A 223 40.09 -93.72 -94.49
C ASN A 223 38.67 -93.86 -95.07
N PRO A 224 38.48 -93.58 -96.38
CA PRO A 224 37.19 -93.72 -97.01
C PRO A 224 36.92 -95.22 -97.23
N ARG A 225 35.77 -95.67 -96.77
CA ARG A 225 35.22 -96.96 -97.17
C ARG A 225 34.35 -96.79 -98.41
#